data_AF-A0A1J0R5E0-F1
#
_entry.id   AF-A0A1J0R5E0-F1
#
_cell.length_a   1.000
_cell.length_b   1.000
_cell.length_c   1.000
_cell.angle_alpha   90.00
_cell.angle_beta   90.00
_cell.angle_gamma   90.00
#
_symmetry.space_group_name_H-M   'P 1'
#
loop_
_entity.id
_entity.type
_entity.pdbx_description
1 polymer ?
#
loop_
_entity_poly.entity_id
_entity_poly.type
_entity_poly.pdbx_seq_one_letter_code
_entity_poly.pdbx_strand_id
1 'polypeptide(L)'
;MLPAAKAVISFLLASCRSATPAALDNAADFAALCGAYNLYAAREKLQQVPAFPPAAELLAETNNLNITTSSDSWFTNKDGTIKKADGTVDADETATWAKQNAELVKNPITGEHLYKRLPDGDGRRKANRLIKALLSSAKQLTTEYQAAVDAITKHRQKAQQKIQAAIFGADKSDFDKTRYTTARSRGKLCGDDNAGTDAANAPLVYAFICLCRGREGAAQSECANGITDTVSDAGSQESQAADAWRKIKAACESHRQYSLLTPNTITSAVATILGRIGALNSETTTPSNDKFTLGKTSSSKCDGTAGSKQCINYKKKLGTKSGKISWLDDLTEAAHELAEADRQQAAAENLKASTLSINRHAWDVYTSAAYDAEDPSQVLPPERSGPAKLTKEEDCNKHQSSEKCTAPCKWNENVTDPNKKCSLDSAKAAEQQATQTNTAGTGEGAARAAAATGCTKYETKNFCEEDKTGDKQICAFRKGKDNEPEKDKEMCRNGSFLGNKKFALGVAALVGFVEF
;
A
#
# COMPACT_ATOMS: atom_id res chain seq x y z
N MET A 1 7.44 -59.91 18.64
CA MET A 1 7.23 -60.67 17.39
C MET A 1 5.83 -60.33 16.90
N LEU A 2 5.74 -59.43 15.92
CA LEU A 2 4.48 -58.93 15.35
C LEU A 2 3.91 -59.93 14.33
N PRO A 3 2.59 -60.15 14.27
CA PRO A 3 1.94 -60.79 13.14
C PRO A 3 1.46 -59.74 12.10
N ALA A 4 1.50 -60.19 10.85
CA ALA A 4 1.26 -59.46 9.61
C ALA A 4 -0.12 -58.79 9.49
N ALA A 5 -0.13 -57.55 9.02
CA ALA A 5 -1.33 -56.86 8.56
C ALA A 5 -1.59 -57.16 7.07
N LYS A 6 -2.75 -57.76 6.78
CA LYS A 6 -3.28 -57.92 5.42
C LYS A 6 -3.88 -56.58 4.97
N ALA A 7 -3.33 -55.98 3.93
CA ALA A 7 -3.98 -54.88 3.22
C ALA A 7 -4.93 -55.44 2.16
N VAL A 8 -6.23 -55.24 2.35
CA VAL A 8 -7.27 -55.52 1.35
C VAL A 8 -7.36 -54.28 0.44
N ILE A 9 -6.91 -54.40 -0.80
CA ILE A 9 -7.09 -53.39 -1.83
C ILE A 9 -8.47 -53.63 -2.46
N SER A 10 -9.47 -52.82 -2.08
CA SER A 10 -10.75 -52.76 -2.80
C SER A 10 -10.58 -51.93 -4.07
N PHE A 11 -10.44 -52.61 -5.21
CA PHE A 11 -10.66 -52.02 -6.53
C PHE A 11 -12.16 -51.81 -6.74
N LEU A 12 -12.62 -50.56 -6.72
CA LEU A 12 -13.95 -50.16 -7.17
C LEU A 12 -13.98 -50.18 -8.70
N LEU A 13 -14.43 -51.31 -9.26
CA LEU A 13 -14.82 -51.42 -10.66
C LEU A 13 -16.11 -50.61 -10.89
N ALA A 14 -16.00 -49.47 -11.58
CA ALA A 14 -17.15 -48.75 -12.09
C ALA A 14 -17.81 -49.57 -13.22
N SER A 15 -18.93 -50.21 -12.92
CA SER A 15 -19.75 -50.90 -13.92
C SER A 15 -20.41 -49.90 -14.87
N CYS A 16 -20.25 -50.11 -16.17
CA CYS A 16 -21.08 -49.52 -17.22
C CYS A 16 -22.56 -49.68 -16.88
N ARG A 17 -23.29 -48.58 -16.75
CA ARG A 17 -24.76 -48.56 -16.73
C ARG A 17 -25.28 -48.15 -18.09
N SER A 18 -26.16 -48.98 -18.64
CA SER A 18 -26.98 -48.73 -19.82
C SER A 18 -27.83 -47.47 -19.66
N ALA A 19 -28.01 -46.75 -20.76
CA ALA A 19 -28.60 -45.41 -20.83
C ALA A 19 -30.05 -45.30 -20.35
N THR A 20 -30.23 -44.73 -19.16
CA THR A 20 -31.39 -43.88 -18.81
C THR A 20 -31.04 -42.43 -19.11
N PRO A 21 -31.99 -41.53 -19.48
CA PRO A 21 -31.72 -40.10 -19.49
C PRO A 21 -31.40 -39.69 -18.05
N ALA A 22 -30.12 -39.52 -17.73
CA ALA A 22 -29.71 -39.27 -16.36
C ALA A 22 -30.04 -37.81 -16.02
N ALA A 23 -31.11 -37.63 -15.26
CA ALA A 23 -31.37 -36.37 -14.56
C ALA A 23 -30.09 -35.91 -13.84
N LEU A 24 -29.90 -34.59 -13.76
CA LEU A 24 -28.76 -33.94 -13.10
C LEU A 24 -27.39 -34.05 -13.80
N ASP A 25 -27.31 -34.52 -15.05
CA ASP A 25 -26.01 -34.58 -15.77
C ASP A 25 -25.31 -33.21 -15.87
N ASN A 26 -26.07 -32.11 -16.01
CA ASN A 26 -25.55 -30.74 -16.04
C ASN A 26 -25.48 -30.09 -14.66
N ALA A 27 -25.81 -30.78 -13.55
CA ALA A 27 -25.96 -30.14 -12.25
C ALA A 27 -24.66 -29.50 -11.75
N ALA A 28 -23.51 -30.10 -12.02
CA ALA A 28 -22.21 -29.52 -11.63
C ALA A 28 -21.83 -28.29 -12.48
N ASP A 29 -22.14 -28.29 -13.78
CA ASP A 29 -21.97 -27.10 -14.65
C ASP A 29 -22.92 -25.99 -14.21
N PHE A 30 -24.19 -26.34 -13.96
CA PHE A 30 -25.21 -25.44 -13.45
C PHE A 30 -24.80 -24.81 -12.12
N ALA A 31 -24.29 -25.60 -11.17
CA ALA A 31 -23.80 -25.10 -9.89
C ALA A 31 -22.62 -24.13 -10.06
N ALA A 32 -21.68 -24.42 -10.96
CA ALA A 32 -20.58 -23.52 -11.27
C ALA A 32 -21.07 -22.18 -11.85
N LEU A 33 -22.01 -22.23 -12.79
CA LEU A 33 -22.62 -21.01 -13.36
C LEU A 33 -23.43 -20.23 -12.31
N CYS A 34 -24.18 -20.90 -11.43
CA CYS A 34 -24.87 -20.25 -10.32
C CYS A 34 -23.90 -19.59 -9.34
N GLY A 35 -22.71 -20.18 -9.13
CA GLY A 35 -21.63 -19.54 -8.39
C GLY A 35 -21.25 -18.18 -9.01
N ALA A 36 -21.02 -18.11 -10.32
CA ALA A 36 -20.76 -16.83 -10.97
C ALA A 36 -21.97 -15.88 -10.93
N TYR A 37 -23.19 -16.36 -11.11
CA TYR A 37 -24.40 -15.54 -10.99
C TYR A 37 -24.55 -14.91 -9.59
N ASN A 38 -24.27 -15.68 -8.53
CA ASN A 38 -24.39 -15.19 -7.15
C ASN A 38 -23.32 -14.15 -6.79
N LEU A 39 -22.25 -13.99 -7.58
CA LEU A 39 -21.36 -12.82 -7.47
C LEU A 39 -22.13 -11.52 -7.76
N TYR A 40 -23.00 -11.51 -8.77
CA TYR A 40 -23.85 -10.36 -9.06
C TYR A 40 -24.80 -10.05 -7.92
N ALA A 41 -25.40 -11.06 -7.27
CA ALA A 41 -26.28 -10.83 -6.12
C ALA A 41 -25.53 -10.18 -4.94
N ALA A 42 -24.26 -10.48 -4.74
CA ALA A 42 -23.43 -9.92 -3.68
C ALA A 42 -22.71 -8.61 -4.05
N ARG A 43 -22.80 -8.13 -5.31
CA ARG A 43 -21.98 -7.02 -5.82
C ARG A 43 -22.15 -5.71 -5.07
N GLU A 44 -23.34 -5.40 -4.56
CA GLU A 44 -23.59 -4.15 -3.82
C GLU A 44 -22.78 -4.08 -2.52
N LYS A 45 -22.35 -5.24 -1.98
CA LYS A 45 -21.46 -5.29 -0.81
C LYS A 45 -20.07 -4.73 -1.09
N LEU A 46 -19.67 -4.62 -2.36
CA LEU A 46 -18.40 -3.97 -2.74
C LEU A 46 -18.37 -2.48 -2.40
N GLN A 47 -19.51 -1.86 -2.14
CA GLN A 47 -19.57 -0.45 -1.72
C GLN A 47 -19.27 -0.26 -0.22
N GLN A 48 -19.18 -1.35 0.56
CA GLN A 48 -18.87 -1.29 1.99
C GLN A 48 -17.35 -1.12 2.20
N VAL A 49 -16.90 0.13 2.18
CA VAL A 49 -15.49 0.52 2.37
C VAL A 49 -15.29 1.04 3.80
N PRO A 50 -14.19 0.70 4.50
CA PRO A 50 -13.83 1.36 5.75
C PRO A 50 -13.77 2.88 5.57
N ALA A 51 -14.32 3.63 6.52
CA ALA A 51 -14.31 5.08 6.46
C ALA A 51 -12.88 5.62 6.62
N PHE A 52 -12.43 6.37 5.60
CA PHE A 52 -11.18 7.11 5.61
C PHE A 52 -11.42 8.54 6.11
N PRO A 53 -10.61 9.09 7.04
CA PRO A 53 -10.77 10.47 7.45
C PRO A 53 -10.52 11.43 6.29
N PRO A 54 -11.24 12.57 6.21
CA PRO A 54 -10.95 13.63 5.25
C PRO A 54 -9.49 14.08 5.30
N ALA A 55 -8.89 14.35 4.13
CA ALA A 55 -7.51 14.82 4.04
C ALA A 55 -7.23 16.09 4.86
N ALA A 56 -8.24 16.97 4.99
CA ALA A 56 -8.17 18.19 5.80
C ALA A 56 -7.97 17.90 7.30
N GLU A 57 -8.57 16.83 7.83
CA GLU A 57 -8.39 16.43 9.23
C GLU A 57 -6.95 15.98 9.49
N LEU A 58 -6.34 15.25 8.54
CA LEU A 58 -4.96 14.80 8.66
C LEU A 58 -3.95 15.97 8.64
N LEU A 59 -4.29 17.08 7.99
CA LEU A 59 -3.46 18.30 7.93
C LEU A 59 -3.66 19.26 9.09
N ALA A 60 -4.77 19.13 9.83
CA ALA A 60 -5.24 20.15 10.77
C ALA A 60 -4.16 20.53 11.79
N GLU A 61 -3.50 19.55 12.40
CA GLU A 61 -2.48 19.80 13.43
C GLU A 61 -1.28 20.58 12.90
N THR A 62 -0.61 20.08 11.86
CA THR A 62 0.57 20.77 11.30
C THR A 62 0.20 22.16 10.74
N ASN A 63 -1.01 22.31 10.18
CA ASN A 63 -1.50 23.60 9.72
C ASN A 63 -1.71 24.58 10.88
N ASN A 64 -2.32 24.13 11.96
CA ASN A 64 -2.55 24.93 13.16
C ASN A 64 -1.23 25.36 13.81
N LEU A 65 -0.25 24.45 13.90
CA LEU A 65 1.11 24.76 14.39
C LEU A 65 1.85 25.76 13.48
N ASN A 66 1.64 25.67 12.17
CA ASN A 66 2.18 26.67 11.24
C ASN A 66 1.56 28.05 11.47
N ILE A 67 0.25 28.12 11.77
CA ILE A 67 -0.45 29.37 12.09
C ILE A 67 0.05 29.94 13.42
N THR A 68 0.18 29.12 14.46
CA THR A 68 0.58 29.61 15.80
C THR A 68 2.02 30.13 15.84
N THR A 69 2.88 29.62 14.97
CA THR A 69 4.29 30.04 14.85
C THR A 69 4.52 31.10 13.79
N SER A 70 3.50 31.46 12.98
CA SER A 70 3.69 32.39 11.87
C SER A 70 4.02 33.82 12.32
N SER A 71 4.48 34.63 11.35
CA SER A 71 4.60 36.08 11.54
C SER A 71 3.24 36.69 11.93
N ASP A 72 3.28 37.85 12.59
CA ASP A 72 2.05 38.57 12.97
C ASP A 72 1.25 38.98 11.74
N SER A 73 1.92 39.45 10.68
CA SER A 73 1.31 39.74 9.39
C SER A 73 0.59 38.51 8.82
N TRP A 74 1.23 37.35 8.73
CA TRP A 74 0.59 36.13 8.24
C TRP A 74 -0.61 35.73 9.10
N PHE A 75 -0.48 35.81 10.42
CA PHE A 75 -1.55 35.48 11.35
C PHE A 75 -2.77 36.40 11.20
N THR A 76 -2.55 37.70 11.02
CA THR A 76 -3.64 38.69 10.95
C THR A 76 -4.24 38.86 9.57
N ASN A 77 -3.45 38.74 8.50
CA ASN A 77 -3.91 39.06 7.14
C ASN A 77 -3.29 38.18 6.04
N LYS A 78 -2.63 37.08 6.41
CA LYS A 78 -1.98 36.14 5.48
C LYS A 78 -1.00 36.83 4.54
N ASP A 79 -0.29 37.84 5.04
CA ASP A 79 0.64 38.68 4.28
C ASP A 79 -0.01 39.35 3.04
N GLY A 80 -1.31 39.68 3.13
CA GLY A 80 -2.06 40.31 2.04
C GLY A 80 -2.30 39.40 0.81
N THR A 81 -2.12 38.09 0.96
CA THR A 81 -2.28 37.11 -0.14
C THR A 81 -3.74 36.73 -0.43
N ILE A 82 -4.67 37.06 0.47
CA ILE A 82 -6.10 36.83 0.29
C ILE A 82 -6.64 37.92 -0.64
N LYS A 83 -6.94 37.55 -1.89
CA LYS A 83 -7.19 38.46 -3.00
C LYS A 83 -8.48 38.09 -3.73
N LYS A 84 -9.26 39.10 -4.12
CA LYS A 84 -10.38 38.95 -5.05
C LYS A 84 -9.86 38.64 -6.46
N ALA A 85 -10.77 38.24 -7.35
CA ALA A 85 -10.46 37.98 -8.76
C ALA A 85 -9.85 39.21 -9.48
N ASP A 86 -10.14 40.42 -9.02
CA ASP A 86 -9.60 41.69 -9.56
C ASP A 86 -8.21 42.07 -8.99
N GLY A 87 -7.62 41.24 -8.13
CA GLY A 87 -6.30 41.47 -7.52
C GLY A 87 -6.28 42.42 -6.32
N THR A 88 -7.44 42.93 -5.89
CA THR A 88 -7.58 43.66 -4.62
C THR A 88 -7.65 42.71 -3.43
N VAL A 89 -7.31 43.16 -2.23
CA VAL A 89 -7.38 42.32 -1.02
C VAL A 89 -8.85 42.04 -0.70
N ASP A 90 -9.17 40.77 -0.43
CA ASP A 90 -10.50 40.41 0.04
C ASP A 90 -10.61 40.65 1.55
N ALA A 91 -11.27 41.75 1.92
CA ALA A 91 -11.40 42.16 3.31
C ALA A 91 -12.25 41.18 4.14
N ASP A 92 -13.27 40.56 3.55
CA ASP A 92 -14.20 39.68 4.26
C ASP A 92 -13.57 38.32 4.56
N GLU A 93 -12.87 37.74 3.57
CA GLU A 93 -12.08 36.53 3.79
C GLU A 93 -10.89 36.78 4.73
N THR A 94 -10.27 37.96 4.64
CA THR A 94 -9.18 38.35 5.56
C THR A 94 -9.68 38.47 6.99
N ALA A 95 -10.85 39.08 7.21
CA ALA A 95 -11.47 39.16 8.54
C ALA A 95 -11.85 37.78 9.06
N THR A 96 -12.31 36.88 8.18
CA THR A 96 -12.63 35.48 8.52
C THR A 96 -11.38 34.72 8.95
N TRP A 97 -10.28 34.85 8.21
CA TRP A 97 -8.97 34.28 8.54
C TRP A 97 -8.47 34.76 9.91
N ALA A 98 -8.48 36.08 10.14
CA ALA A 98 -8.08 36.66 11.40
C ALA A 98 -8.90 36.13 12.58
N LYS A 99 -10.23 36.02 12.41
CA LYS A 99 -11.15 35.50 13.41
C LYS A 99 -10.87 34.03 13.72
N GLN A 100 -10.69 33.19 12.71
CA GLN A 100 -10.38 31.77 12.88
C GLN A 100 -9.06 31.57 13.64
N ASN A 101 -8.04 32.34 13.28
CA ASN A 101 -6.74 32.28 13.94
C ASN A 101 -6.81 32.78 15.40
N ALA A 102 -7.58 33.83 15.66
CA ALA A 102 -7.80 34.33 17.03
C ALA A 102 -8.51 33.29 17.91
N GLU A 103 -9.53 32.60 17.37
CA GLU A 103 -10.21 31.51 18.09
C GLU A 103 -9.31 30.28 18.28
N LEU A 104 -8.46 29.94 17.30
CA LEU A 104 -7.49 28.84 17.41
C LEU A 104 -6.57 29.01 18.63
N VAL A 105 -6.14 30.24 18.90
CA VAL A 105 -5.15 30.55 19.95
C VAL A 105 -5.75 31.05 21.25
N LYS A 106 -7.07 31.11 21.33
CA LYS A 106 -7.80 31.57 22.52
C LYS A 106 -7.60 30.58 23.66
N ASN A 107 -7.43 31.11 24.87
CA ASN A 107 -7.36 30.27 26.06
C ASN A 107 -8.68 29.51 26.21
N PRO A 108 -8.65 28.17 26.32
CA PRO A 108 -9.87 27.40 26.57
C PRO A 108 -10.40 27.70 27.98
N ILE A 109 -11.72 27.62 28.15
CA ILE A 109 -12.39 27.76 29.46
C ILE A 109 -12.04 26.55 30.35
N THR A 110 -11.84 25.38 29.73
CA THR A 110 -11.45 24.11 30.37
C THR A 110 -10.55 23.31 29.44
N GLY A 111 -9.49 22.69 29.97
CA GLY A 111 -8.55 21.84 29.21
C GLY A 111 -7.21 22.53 28.91
N GLU A 112 -6.30 21.79 28.26
CA GLU A 112 -4.98 22.30 27.89
C GLU A 112 -5.06 23.27 26.71
N HIS A 113 -4.32 24.37 26.81
CA HIS A 113 -4.17 25.33 25.72
C HIS A 113 -3.13 24.81 24.71
N LEU A 114 -3.59 23.90 23.84
CA LEU A 114 -2.76 23.16 22.89
C LEU A 114 -2.05 24.08 21.88
N TYR A 115 -2.75 25.08 21.36
CA TYR A 115 -2.27 25.97 20.30
C TYR A 115 -2.06 27.38 20.85
N LYS A 116 -0.83 27.69 21.29
CA LYS A 116 -0.45 29.02 21.77
C LYS A 116 0.37 29.76 20.72
N ARG A 117 0.19 31.07 20.60
CA ARG A 117 1.13 31.90 19.85
C ARG A 117 2.41 32.02 20.66
N LEU A 118 3.51 31.53 20.09
CA LEU A 118 4.84 31.73 20.67
C LEU A 118 5.19 33.23 20.67
N PRO A 119 5.96 33.72 21.65
CA PRO A 119 6.47 35.10 21.64
C PRO A 119 7.25 35.41 20.36
N ASP A 120 7.24 36.67 19.94
CA ASP A 120 8.07 37.07 18.80
C ASP A 120 9.57 36.94 19.12
N GLY A 121 10.32 36.33 18.21
CA GLY A 121 11.73 36.03 18.42
C GLY A 121 12.29 35.00 17.45
N ASP A 122 13.59 34.70 17.58
CA ASP A 122 14.29 33.75 16.72
C ASP A 122 13.76 32.31 16.88
N GLY A 123 13.36 31.92 18.09
CA GLY A 123 12.75 30.62 18.37
C GLY A 123 11.47 30.41 17.54
N ARG A 124 10.53 31.38 17.59
CA ARG A 124 9.30 31.37 16.78
C ARG A 124 9.60 31.30 15.29
N ARG A 125 10.52 32.14 14.80
CA ARG A 125 10.91 32.17 13.37
C ARG A 125 11.52 30.86 12.89
N LYS A 126 12.39 30.24 13.70
CA LYS A 126 13.02 28.95 13.40
C LYS A 126 11.98 27.83 13.38
N ALA A 127 11.13 27.77 14.41
CA ALA A 127 10.04 26.80 14.49
C ALA A 127 9.11 26.90 13.28
N ASN A 128 8.68 28.12 12.93
CA ASN A 128 7.82 28.35 11.78
C ASN A 128 8.45 27.87 10.47
N ARG A 129 9.73 28.15 10.24
CA ARG A 129 10.41 27.70 9.01
C ARG A 129 10.38 26.18 8.87
N LEU A 130 10.65 25.46 9.96
CA LEU A 130 10.65 24.00 10.00
C LEU A 130 9.22 23.44 9.85
N ILE A 131 8.26 23.96 10.61
CA ILE A 131 6.85 23.53 10.56
C ILE A 131 6.24 23.84 9.19
N LYS A 132 6.59 24.97 8.56
CA LYS A 132 6.15 25.30 7.19
C LYS A 132 6.68 24.30 6.17
N ALA A 133 7.92 23.83 6.31
CA ALA A 133 8.47 22.79 5.46
C ALA A 133 7.73 21.45 5.68
N LEU A 134 7.50 21.07 6.94
CA LEU A 134 6.71 19.90 7.31
C LEU A 134 5.27 19.98 6.75
N LEU A 135 4.63 21.14 6.85
CA LEU A 135 3.30 21.40 6.28
C LEU A 135 3.29 21.21 4.77
N SER A 136 4.34 21.65 4.07
CA SER A 136 4.46 21.45 2.63
C SER A 136 4.52 19.96 2.28
N SER A 137 5.32 19.18 3.01
CA SER A 137 5.39 17.73 2.84
C SER A 137 4.07 17.03 3.17
N ALA A 138 3.42 17.42 4.27
CA ALA A 138 2.12 16.89 4.65
C ALA A 138 1.07 17.14 3.57
N LYS A 139 1.01 18.35 3.00
CA LYS A 139 0.09 18.71 1.90
C LYS A 139 0.25 17.81 0.68
N GLN A 140 1.50 17.50 0.32
CA GLN A 140 1.78 16.57 -0.78
C GLN A 140 1.23 15.17 -0.46
N LEU A 141 1.59 14.61 0.70
CA LEU A 141 1.12 13.29 1.12
C LEU A 141 -0.41 13.22 1.20
N THR A 142 -1.08 14.27 1.68
CA THR A 142 -2.54 14.28 1.75
C THR A 142 -3.22 14.39 0.39
N THR A 143 -2.55 14.99 -0.61
CA THR A 143 -3.03 14.98 -2.00
C THR A 143 -2.97 13.55 -2.55
N GLU A 144 -1.86 12.85 -2.36
CA GLU A 144 -1.70 11.46 -2.76
C GLU A 144 -2.67 10.53 -2.02
N TYR A 145 -2.89 10.80 -0.73
CA TYR A 145 -3.86 10.08 0.10
C TYR A 145 -5.28 10.22 -0.45
N GLN A 146 -5.71 11.45 -0.77
CA GLN A 146 -7.04 11.68 -1.32
C GLN A 146 -7.21 10.98 -2.67
N ALA A 147 -6.19 11.05 -3.53
CA ALA A 147 -6.20 10.33 -4.81
C ALA A 147 -6.34 8.82 -4.62
N ALA A 148 -5.64 8.24 -3.64
CA ALA A 148 -5.78 6.82 -3.30
C ALA A 148 -7.19 6.49 -2.79
N VAL A 149 -7.76 7.30 -1.88
CA VAL A 149 -9.12 7.13 -1.37
C VAL A 149 -10.17 7.20 -2.50
N ASP A 150 -10.04 8.16 -3.41
CA ASP A 150 -10.93 8.29 -4.57
C ASP A 150 -10.79 7.07 -5.52
N ALA A 151 -9.56 6.60 -5.73
CA ALA A 151 -9.26 5.43 -6.55
C ALA A 151 -9.91 4.15 -5.98
N ILE A 152 -9.90 3.95 -4.66
CA ILE A 152 -10.58 2.81 -4.00
C ILE A 152 -12.04 2.73 -4.45
N THR A 153 -12.77 3.84 -4.34
CA THR A 153 -14.20 3.91 -4.71
C THR A 153 -14.40 3.63 -6.20
N LYS A 154 -13.57 4.25 -7.05
CA LYS A 154 -13.63 4.07 -8.51
C LYS A 154 -13.39 2.61 -8.91
N HIS A 155 -12.38 1.96 -8.35
CA HIS A 155 -12.04 0.57 -8.65
C HIS A 155 -13.13 -0.40 -8.19
N ARG A 156 -13.72 -0.19 -7.00
CA ARG A 156 -14.85 -1.02 -6.52
C ARG A 156 -16.12 -0.84 -7.37
N GLN A 157 -16.42 0.38 -7.82
CA GLN A 157 -17.53 0.64 -8.74
C GLN A 157 -17.31 -0.04 -10.10
N LYS A 158 -16.10 0.02 -10.65
CA LYS A 158 -15.75 -0.68 -11.90
C LYS A 158 -15.87 -2.19 -11.75
N ALA A 159 -15.41 -2.76 -10.63
CA ALA A 159 -15.60 -4.18 -10.36
C ALA A 159 -17.08 -4.59 -10.35
N GLN A 160 -17.94 -3.78 -9.72
CA GLN A 160 -19.40 -3.97 -9.73
C GLN A 160 -19.97 -3.94 -11.17
N GLN A 161 -19.57 -2.95 -11.98
CA GLN A 161 -19.99 -2.84 -13.38
C GLN A 161 -19.53 -4.04 -14.21
N LYS A 162 -18.30 -4.52 -14.00
CA LYS A 162 -17.73 -5.67 -14.70
C LYS A 162 -18.41 -6.98 -14.33
N ILE A 163 -18.74 -7.19 -13.05
CA ILE A 163 -19.58 -8.31 -12.64
C ILE A 163 -20.94 -8.24 -13.34
N GLN A 164 -21.60 -7.08 -13.35
CA GLN A 164 -22.89 -6.92 -14.04
C GLN A 164 -22.79 -7.19 -15.55
N ALA A 165 -21.76 -6.67 -16.21
CA ALA A 165 -21.52 -6.89 -17.65
C ALA A 165 -21.29 -8.36 -17.97
N ALA A 166 -20.54 -9.09 -17.13
CA ALA A 166 -20.36 -10.53 -17.30
C ALA A 166 -21.70 -11.29 -17.24
N ILE A 167 -22.60 -10.90 -16.34
CA ILE A 167 -23.87 -11.61 -16.15
C ILE A 167 -24.86 -11.25 -17.26
N PHE A 168 -25.15 -9.97 -17.48
CA PHE A 168 -26.26 -9.51 -18.32
C PHE A 168 -25.84 -8.83 -19.63
N GLY A 169 -24.56 -8.46 -19.75
CA GLY A 169 -24.02 -7.63 -20.82
C GLY A 169 -23.86 -6.17 -20.40
N ALA A 170 -23.05 -5.43 -21.16
CA ALA A 170 -22.85 -4.01 -20.94
C ALA A 170 -24.18 -3.25 -20.88
N ASP A 171 -24.30 -2.34 -19.92
CA ASP A 171 -25.47 -1.47 -19.70
C ASP A 171 -26.80 -2.19 -19.43
N LYS A 172 -26.77 -3.49 -19.14
CA LYS A 172 -27.95 -4.29 -18.75
C LYS A 172 -27.83 -4.71 -17.29
N SER A 173 -28.96 -4.73 -16.59
CA SER A 173 -29.08 -5.21 -15.21
C SER A 173 -30.01 -6.41 -15.07
N ASP A 174 -30.62 -6.86 -16.17
CA ASP A 174 -31.54 -7.99 -16.19
C ASP A 174 -31.45 -8.73 -17.54
N PHE A 175 -32.08 -9.90 -17.60
CA PHE A 175 -32.13 -10.78 -18.75
C PHE A 175 -32.84 -10.12 -19.93
N ASP A 176 -32.10 -9.94 -21.03
CA ASP A 176 -32.63 -9.38 -22.26
C ASP A 176 -33.27 -10.47 -23.13
N LYS A 177 -34.57 -10.68 -22.88
CA LYS A 177 -35.39 -11.66 -23.62
C LYS A 177 -35.44 -11.39 -25.12
N THR A 178 -35.19 -10.16 -25.58
CA THR A 178 -35.29 -9.79 -27.02
C THR A 178 -34.28 -10.53 -27.89
N ARG A 179 -33.23 -11.11 -27.29
CA ARG A 179 -32.31 -12.02 -27.99
C ARG A 179 -32.96 -13.30 -28.49
N TYR A 180 -34.16 -13.64 -28.02
CA TYR A 180 -34.96 -14.79 -28.43
C TYR A 180 -36.12 -14.44 -29.38
N THR A 181 -36.05 -13.29 -30.08
CA THR A 181 -37.16 -12.81 -30.90
C THR A 181 -37.30 -13.51 -32.26
N THR A 182 -36.23 -14.13 -32.79
CA THR A 182 -36.23 -14.79 -34.11
C THR A 182 -36.03 -16.30 -34.02
N ALA A 183 -36.48 -16.99 -35.07
CA ALA A 183 -36.19 -18.41 -35.24
C ALA A 183 -34.69 -18.66 -35.24
N ARG A 184 -34.25 -19.79 -34.66
CA ARG A 184 -32.84 -20.17 -34.48
C ARG A 184 -32.03 -19.30 -33.51
N SER A 185 -32.60 -18.27 -32.87
CA SER A 185 -31.89 -17.45 -31.87
C SER A 185 -31.25 -18.30 -30.78
N ARG A 186 -32.00 -19.28 -30.25
CA ARG A 186 -31.51 -20.20 -29.21
C ARG A 186 -30.33 -21.02 -29.72
N GLY A 187 -30.48 -21.69 -30.88
CA GLY A 187 -29.38 -22.42 -31.51
C GLY A 187 -28.14 -21.56 -31.72
N LYS A 188 -28.30 -20.30 -32.16
CA LYS A 188 -27.18 -19.35 -32.29
C LYS A 188 -26.55 -18.95 -30.97
N LEU A 189 -27.32 -18.74 -29.90
CA LEU A 189 -26.77 -18.45 -28.57
C LEU A 189 -26.09 -19.67 -27.92
N CYS A 190 -26.45 -20.89 -28.35
CA CYS A 190 -25.84 -22.12 -27.82
C CYS A 190 -24.71 -22.67 -28.69
N GLY A 191 -24.55 -22.22 -29.94
CA GLY A 191 -23.56 -22.77 -30.86
C GLY A 191 -24.02 -24.09 -31.50
N ASP A 192 -25.08 -24.00 -32.30
CA ASP A 192 -25.75 -25.14 -32.96
C ASP A 192 -25.00 -25.77 -34.15
N ASP A 193 -23.76 -25.37 -34.40
CA ASP A 193 -22.90 -25.92 -35.44
C ASP A 193 -21.56 -26.47 -34.88
N ASN A 194 -20.83 -27.20 -35.73
CA ASN A 194 -19.58 -27.88 -35.34
C ASN A 194 -18.42 -26.91 -35.05
N ALA A 195 -18.52 -25.64 -35.48
CA ALA A 195 -17.50 -24.63 -35.24
C ALA A 195 -17.84 -23.76 -34.03
N GLY A 196 -19.06 -23.83 -33.52
CA GLY A 196 -19.64 -22.84 -32.63
C GLY A 196 -19.97 -21.55 -33.38
N THR A 197 -20.78 -20.72 -32.74
CA THR A 197 -21.26 -19.45 -33.29
C THR A 197 -20.63 -18.28 -32.54
N ASP A 198 -20.58 -17.10 -33.16
CA ASP A 198 -20.13 -15.90 -32.44
C ASP A 198 -21.09 -15.48 -31.32
N ALA A 199 -22.39 -15.74 -31.49
CA ALA A 199 -23.42 -15.47 -30.51
C ALA A 199 -23.32 -16.36 -29.25
N ALA A 200 -22.60 -17.48 -29.30
CA ALA A 200 -22.30 -18.28 -28.10
C ALA A 200 -21.44 -17.53 -27.09
N ASN A 201 -20.75 -16.46 -27.49
CA ASN A 201 -19.99 -15.59 -26.59
C ASN A 201 -20.87 -14.53 -25.88
N ALA A 202 -22.17 -14.77 -25.78
CA ALA A 202 -23.10 -13.90 -25.06
C ALA A 202 -22.84 -13.92 -23.53
N PRO A 203 -23.36 -12.93 -22.78
CA PRO A 203 -23.28 -12.89 -21.32
C PRO A 203 -23.75 -14.19 -20.62
N LEU A 204 -23.34 -14.40 -19.37
CA LEU A 204 -23.53 -15.67 -18.66
C LEU A 204 -24.99 -16.17 -18.68
N VAL A 205 -25.97 -15.27 -18.53
CA VAL A 205 -27.39 -15.64 -18.40
C VAL A 205 -27.92 -16.51 -19.55
N TYR A 206 -27.34 -16.38 -20.75
CA TYR A 206 -27.76 -17.17 -21.92
C TYR A 206 -27.26 -18.61 -21.88
N ALA A 207 -26.10 -18.86 -21.25
CA ALA A 207 -25.55 -20.20 -21.11
C ALA A 207 -26.50 -21.11 -20.31
N PHE A 208 -27.18 -20.56 -19.30
CA PHE A 208 -28.15 -21.30 -18.51
C PHE A 208 -29.30 -21.88 -19.34
N ILE A 209 -29.85 -21.11 -20.29
CA ILE A 209 -30.92 -21.62 -21.15
C ILE A 209 -30.40 -22.78 -22.02
N CYS A 210 -29.17 -22.68 -22.51
CA CYS A 210 -28.53 -23.72 -23.31
C CYS A 210 -28.35 -25.04 -22.53
N LEU A 211 -27.94 -24.94 -21.27
CA LEU A 211 -27.69 -26.09 -20.39
C LEU A 211 -28.96 -26.70 -19.80
N CYS A 212 -30.00 -25.89 -19.57
CA CYS A 212 -31.13 -26.30 -18.73
C CYS A 212 -32.44 -26.47 -19.48
N ARG A 213 -32.52 -26.12 -20.77
CA ARG A 213 -33.77 -26.15 -21.56
C ARG A 213 -33.61 -27.00 -22.81
N GLY A 214 -34.59 -27.87 -23.05
CA GLY A 214 -34.70 -28.61 -24.30
C GLY A 214 -35.23 -27.71 -25.43
N ARG A 215 -34.90 -28.06 -26.68
CA ARG A 215 -35.33 -27.33 -27.88
C ARG A 215 -36.73 -27.72 -28.37
N GLU A 216 -36.96 -29.01 -28.60
CA GLU A 216 -38.22 -29.52 -29.19
C GLU A 216 -39.00 -30.45 -28.24
N GLY A 217 -38.48 -30.65 -27.02
CA GLY A 217 -39.10 -31.42 -25.95
C GLY A 217 -38.63 -30.93 -24.60
N ALA A 218 -39.36 -31.31 -23.54
CA ALA A 218 -39.03 -30.92 -22.17
C ALA A 218 -37.62 -31.39 -21.78
N ALA A 219 -36.89 -30.53 -21.09
CA ALA A 219 -35.65 -30.90 -20.43
C ALA A 219 -35.92 -32.00 -19.38
N GLN A 220 -34.98 -32.93 -19.20
CA GLN A 220 -35.09 -34.08 -18.29
C GLN A 220 -34.51 -33.76 -16.90
N SER A 221 -34.62 -32.50 -16.45
CA SER A 221 -34.03 -32.02 -15.20
C SER A 221 -32.50 -32.14 -15.15
N GLU A 222 -31.80 -31.88 -16.26
CA GLU A 222 -30.36 -32.00 -16.35
C GLU A 222 -29.63 -31.00 -15.43
N CYS A 223 -30.17 -29.81 -15.21
CA CYS A 223 -29.56 -28.80 -14.33
C CYS A 223 -29.98 -28.93 -12.85
N ALA A 224 -31.29 -29.08 -12.61
CA ALA A 224 -31.86 -29.25 -11.28
C ALA A 224 -33.27 -29.82 -11.39
N ASN A 225 -33.78 -30.39 -10.29
CA ASN A 225 -35.13 -30.92 -10.22
C ASN A 225 -36.18 -29.85 -10.58
N GLY A 226 -37.13 -30.19 -11.44
CA GLY A 226 -38.23 -29.31 -11.84
C GLY A 226 -37.87 -28.23 -12.88
N ILE A 227 -36.62 -28.19 -13.34
CA ILE A 227 -36.20 -27.33 -14.46
C ILE A 227 -36.37 -28.12 -15.77
N THR A 228 -37.60 -28.15 -16.27
CA THR A 228 -38.00 -29.02 -17.42
C THR A 228 -38.53 -28.26 -18.63
N ASP A 229 -38.67 -26.93 -18.56
CA ASP A 229 -39.25 -26.14 -19.65
C ASP A 229 -38.47 -26.23 -20.98
N THR A 230 -39.19 -25.97 -22.06
CA THR A 230 -38.67 -25.89 -23.43
C THR A 230 -38.44 -24.43 -23.82
N VAL A 231 -37.31 -24.16 -24.48
CA VAL A 231 -37.10 -22.93 -25.26
C VAL A 231 -36.69 -23.39 -26.64
N SER A 232 -37.56 -23.17 -27.64
CA SER A 232 -37.38 -23.76 -28.96
C SER A 232 -36.58 -22.90 -29.92
N ASP A 233 -36.40 -23.40 -31.15
CA ASP A 233 -35.81 -22.67 -32.27
C ASP A 233 -36.88 -22.14 -33.26
N ALA A 234 -38.15 -22.14 -32.85
CA ALA A 234 -39.29 -21.74 -33.68
C ALA A 234 -39.82 -20.36 -33.27
N GLY A 235 -40.04 -19.50 -34.27
CA GLY A 235 -40.64 -18.18 -34.08
C GLY A 235 -39.95 -17.34 -33.01
N SER A 236 -40.72 -16.46 -32.37
CA SER A 236 -40.29 -15.74 -31.18
C SER A 236 -40.47 -16.62 -29.94
N GLN A 237 -39.48 -16.61 -29.05
CA GLN A 237 -39.44 -17.38 -27.80
C GLN A 237 -39.18 -16.49 -26.57
N GLU A 238 -39.43 -15.18 -26.67
CA GLU A 238 -39.13 -14.22 -25.59
C GLU A 238 -39.82 -14.58 -24.27
N SER A 239 -41.10 -14.95 -24.32
CA SER A 239 -41.88 -15.30 -23.12
C SER A 239 -41.36 -16.59 -22.49
N GLN A 240 -41.09 -17.61 -23.31
CA GLN A 240 -40.56 -18.90 -22.87
C GLN A 240 -39.17 -18.74 -22.25
N ALA A 241 -38.32 -17.93 -22.88
CA ALA A 241 -36.99 -17.61 -22.37
C ALA A 241 -37.04 -16.85 -21.04
N ALA A 242 -37.96 -15.88 -20.90
CA ALA A 242 -38.17 -15.14 -19.65
C ALA A 242 -38.68 -16.04 -18.51
N ASP A 243 -39.64 -16.92 -18.78
CA ASP A 243 -40.14 -17.91 -17.82
C ASP A 243 -39.06 -18.91 -17.41
N ALA A 244 -38.28 -19.37 -18.39
CA ALA A 244 -37.14 -20.24 -18.17
C ALA A 244 -36.10 -19.57 -17.27
N TRP A 245 -35.74 -18.32 -17.55
CA TRP A 245 -34.80 -17.54 -16.75
C TRP A 245 -35.30 -17.34 -15.32
N ARG A 246 -36.56 -16.99 -15.11
CA ARG A 246 -37.15 -16.80 -13.77
C ARG A 246 -36.94 -18.04 -12.88
N LYS A 247 -37.22 -19.23 -13.40
CA LYS A 247 -37.04 -20.50 -12.66
C LYS A 247 -35.57 -20.81 -12.39
N ILE A 248 -34.70 -20.55 -13.37
CA ILE A 248 -33.25 -20.75 -13.23
C ILE A 248 -32.66 -19.81 -12.18
N LYS A 249 -33.01 -18.52 -12.25
CA LYS A 249 -32.62 -17.50 -11.27
C LYS A 249 -32.99 -17.94 -9.85
N ALA A 250 -34.25 -18.34 -9.64
CA ALA A 250 -34.71 -18.82 -8.33
C ALA A 250 -33.91 -20.04 -7.84
N ALA A 251 -33.56 -20.98 -8.73
CA ALA A 251 -32.72 -22.10 -8.38
C ALA A 251 -31.29 -21.67 -7.99
N CYS A 252 -30.67 -20.75 -8.72
CA CYS A 252 -29.35 -20.22 -8.35
C CYS A 252 -29.38 -19.45 -7.01
N GLU A 253 -30.45 -18.71 -6.73
CA GLU A 253 -30.62 -17.98 -5.47
C GLU A 253 -30.73 -18.92 -4.25
N SER A 254 -31.15 -20.16 -4.46
CA SER A 254 -31.16 -21.20 -3.42
C SER A 254 -29.79 -21.81 -3.13
N HIS A 255 -28.79 -21.59 -3.98
CA HIS A 255 -27.42 -22.03 -3.75
C HIS A 255 -26.70 -21.15 -2.73
N ARG A 256 -25.48 -21.56 -2.33
CA ARG A 256 -24.62 -20.79 -1.43
C ARG A 256 -24.44 -19.36 -1.95
N GLN A 257 -24.69 -18.41 -1.06
CA GLN A 257 -24.51 -16.98 -1.30
C GLN A 257 -23.15 -16.50 -0.77
N TYR A 258 -22.61 -15.44 -1.38
CA TYR A 258 -21.36 -14.84 -0.92
C TYR A 258 -21.62 -13.83 0.19
N SER A 259 -20.98 -14.02 1.34
CA SER A 259 -20.97 -13.03 2.43
C SER A 259 -20.05 -11.85 2.10
N LEU A 260 -18.92 -12.13 1.46
CA LEU A 260 -17.89 -11.17 1.05
C LEU A 260 -17.40 -11.50 -0.37
N LEU A 261 -17.15 -10.48 -1.17
CA LEU A 261 -16.51 -10.60 -2.47
C LEU A 261 -15.06 -10.12 -2.36
N THR A 262 -14.14 -10.96 -2.81
CA THR A 262 -12.70 -10.69 -2.88
C THR A 262 -12.19 -11.03 -4.28
N PRO A 263 -11.00 -10.55 -4.69
CA PRO A 263 -10.37 -11.00 -5.93
C PRO A 263 -10.35 -12.53 -6.04
N ASN A 264 -9.98 -13.22 -4.96
CA ASN A 264 -9.90 -14.69 -4.90
C ASN A 264 -11.25 -15.38 -5.07
N THR A 265 -12.32 -14.79 -4.53
CA THR A 265 -13.68 -15.33 -4.68
C THR A 265 -14.10 -15.34 -6.16
N ILE A 266 -13.82 -14.25 -6.87
CA ILE A 266 -14.17 -14.10 -8.29
C ILE A 266 -13.29 -15.00 -9.15
N THR A 267 -11.96 -15.03 -8.94
CA THR A 267 -11.06 -15.90 -9.70
C THR A 267 -11.34 -17.38 -9.46
N SER A 268 -11.76 -17.77 -8.24
CA SER A 268 -12.18 -19.14 -7.95
C SER A 268 -13.43 -19.54 -8.73
N ALA A 269 -14.40 -18.63 -8.88
CA ALA A 269 -15.59 -18.87 -9.70
C ALA A 269 -15.22 -19.05 -11.19
N VAL A 270 -14.35 -18.17 -11.71
CA VAL A 270 -13.81 -18.27 -13.08
C VAL A 270 -13.08 -19.60 -13.30
N ALA A 271 -12.16 -19.97 -12.41
CA ALA A 271 -11.40 -21.21 -12.49
C ALA A 271 -12.30 -22.45 -12.41
N THR A 272 -13.32 -22.42 -11.55
CA THR A 272 -14.31 -23.49 -11.44
C THR A 272 -15.01 -23.70 -12.77
N ILE A 273 -15.50 -22.63 -13.41
CA ILE A 273 -16.19 -22.71 -14.70
C ILE A 273 -15.24 -23.18 -15.80
N LEU A 274 -14.02 -22.63 -15.89
CA LEU A 274 -13.03 -23.05 -16.88
C LEU A 274 -12.73 -24.55 -16.76
N GLY A 275 -12.67 -25.09 -15.54
CA GLY A 275 -12.50 -26.53 -15.29
C GLY A 275 -13.71 -27.39 -15.68
N ARG A 276 -14.89 -26.80 -15.90
CA ARG A 276 -16.08 -27.50 -16.41
C ARG A 276 -16.14 -27.55 -17.94
N ILE A 277 -15.44 -26.66 -18.64
CA ILE A 277 -15.45 -26.64 -20.11
C ILE A 277 -14.80 -27.94 -20.62
N GLY A 278 -15.56 -28.68 -21.42
CA GLY A 278 -15.22 -29.98 -22.00
C GLY A 278 -15.47 -31.19 -21.09
N ALA A 279 -15.76 -30.98 -19.81
CA ALA A 279 -15.83 -32.06 -18.82
C ALA A 279 -16.97 -33.07 -19.07
N LEU A 280 -18.05 -32.64 -19.73
CA LEU A 280 -19.23 -33.47 -20.02
C LEU A 280 -19.39 -33.79 -21.51
N ASN A 281 -18.36 -33.53 -22.32
CA ASN A 281 -18.39 -33.89 -23.73
C ASN A 281 -18.08 -35.39 -23.88
N SER A 282 -18.98 -36.12 -24.54
CA SER A 282 -18.85 -37.54 -24.82
C SER A 282 -18.84 -37.86 -26.33
N GLU A 283 -18.53 -36.88 -27.18
CA GLU A 283 -18.36 -37.06 -28.63
C GLU A 283 -17.22 -38.03 -28.91
N THR A 284 -17.51 -39.14 -29.59
CA THR A 284 -16.52 -40.14 -29.96
C THR A 284 -16.12 -40.05 -31.43
N THR A 285 -16.85 -39.30 -32.27
CA THR A 285 -16.64 -39.29 -33.72
C THR A 285 -15.71 -38.17 -34.18
N THR A 286 -15.70 -37.02 -33.49
CA THR A 286 -14.84 -35.87 -33.82
C THR A 286 -14.18 -35.32 -32.55
N PRO A 287 -13.11 -35.96 -32.04
CA PRO A 287 -12.53 -35.65 -30.74
C PRO A 287 -11.91 -34.25 -30.64
N SER A 288 -11.72 -33.52 -31.74
CA SER A 288 -11.03 -32.22 -31.74
C SER A 288 -11.85 -31.05 -31.16
N ASN A 289 -13.13 -31.27 -30.86
CA ASN A 289 -14.06 -30.24 -30.36
C ASN A 289 -14.45 -30.44 -28.89
N ASP A 290 -14.01 -31.54 -28.29
CA ASP A 290 -14.36 -32.00 -26.96
C ASP A 290 -14.13 -30.93 -25.88
N LYS A 291 -12.99 -30.26 -25.93
CA LYS A 291 -12.51 -29.28 -24.95
C LYS A 291 -13.15 -27.89 -25.02
N PHE A 292 -14.15 -27.68 -25.89
CA PHE A 292 -14.72 -26.35 -26.13
C PHE A 292 -16.19 -26.21 -25.75
N THR A 293 -16.82 -27.27 -25.25
CA THR A 293 -18.25 -27.26 -24.91
C THR A 293 -18.47 -27.26 -23.40
N LEU A 294 -19.35 -26.41 -22.90
CA LEU A 294 -19.83 -26.48 -21.52
C LEU A 294 -21.23 -27.11 -21.52
N GLY A 295 -21.50 -28.06 -20.63
CA GLY A 295 -22.73 -28.86 -20.61
C GLY A 295 -22.62 -30.18 -21.36
N LYS A 296 -23.59 -31.05 -21.12
CA LYS A 296 -23.72 -32.39 -21.69
C LYS A 296 -23.89 -32.32 -23.20
N THR A 297 -23.00 -33.03 -23.89
CA THR A 297 -23.15 -33.25 -25.32
C THR A 297 -22.54 -34.55 -25.77
N SER A 298 -23.27 -35.27 -26.61
CA SER A 298 -22.72 -36.39 -27.39
C SER A 298 -22.24 -35.96 -28.77
N SER A 299 -22.19 -34.65 -29.04
CA SER A 299 -21.76 -34.12 -30.32
C SER A 299 -21.03 -32.77 -30.21
N SER A 300 -20.40 -32.34 -31.29
CA SER A 300 -19.82 -31.00 -31.41
C SER A 300 -20.87 -29.89 -31.64
N LYS A 301 -22.18 -30.21 -31.68
CA LYS A 301 -23.26 -29.25 -31.89
C LYS A 301 -24.12 -29.12 -30.64
N CYS A 302 -24.27 -27.90 -30.16
CA CYS A 302 -25.12 -27.59 -29.02
C CYS A 302 -26.51 -27.15 -29.46
N ASP A 303 -27.24 -28.07 -30.12
CA ASP A 303 -28.55 -27.81 -30.71
C ASP A 303 -29.72 -27.86 -29.71
N GLY A 304 -29.48 -28.30 -28.47
CA GLY A 304 -30.50 -28.38 -27.43
C GLY A 304 -31.41 -29.61 -27.48
N THR A 305 -31.03 -30.65 -28.22
CA THR A 305 -31.72 -31.95 -28.15
C THR A 305 -31.80 -32.40 -26.69
N ALA A 306 -33.02 -32.57 -26.19
CA ALA A 306 -33.28 -32.88 -24.78
C ALA A 306 -32.54 -34.16 -24.35
N GLY A 307 -31.95 -34.14 -23.16
CA GLY A 307 -31.22 -35.27 -22.59
C GLY A 307 -29.87 -35.61 -23.23
N SER A 308 -29.43 -34.93 -24.30
CA SER A 308 -28.22 -35.33 -25.04
C SER A 308 -27.33 -34.20 -25.57
N LYS A 309 -27.85 -32.99 -25.81
CA LYS A 309 -27.09 -31.87 -26.40
C LYS A 309 -27.44 -30.51 -25.77
N GLN A 310 -27.66 -30.50 -24.46
CA GLN A 310 -27.88 -29.29 -23.66
C GLN A 310 -26.53 -28.75 -23.18
N CYS A 311 -25.89 -28.01 -24.07
CA CYS A 311 -24.57 -27.46 -23.90
C CYS A 311 -24.47 -26.10 -24.58
N ILE A 312 -23.31 -25.47 -24.45
CA ILE A 312 -22.90 -24.30 -25.24
C ILE A 312 -21.53 -24.59 -25.87
N ASN A 313 -21.37 -24.26 -27.16
CA ASN A 313 -20.15 -24.51 -27.92
C ASN A 313 -19.32 -23.22 -28.09
N TYR A 314 -18.22 -23.12 -27.35
CA TYR A 314 -17.30 -21.98 -27.38
C TYR A 314 -16.15 -22.12 -28.39
N LYS A 315 -16.14 -23.16 -29.25
CA LYS A 315 -15.02 -23.43 -30.17
C LYS A 315 -14.67 -22.23 -31.07
N LYS A 316 -15.66 -21.46 -31.52
CA LYS A 316 -15.43 -20.25 -32.33
C LYS A 316 -14.53 -19.24 -31.63
N LYS A 317 -14.62 -19.16 -30.29
CA LYS A 317 -13.78 -18.28 -29.47
C LYS A 317 -12.51 -19.00 -29.02
N LEU A 318 -12.64 -20.14 -28.35
CA LEU A 318 -11.53 -20.85 -27.71
C LEU A 318 -10.64 -21.67 -28.67
N GLY A 319 -11.08 -21.89 -29.91
CA GLY A 319 -10.31 -22.60 -30.94
C GLY A 319 -9.09 -21.84 -31.47
N THR A 320 -8.92 -20.57 -31.06
CA THR A 320 -7.77 -19.73 -31.40
C THR A 320 -6.83 -19.60 -30.20
N LYS A 321 -5.52 -19.43 -30.42
CA LYS A 321 -4.51 -19.38 -29.32
C LYS A 321 -4.73 -18.25 -28.31
N SER A 322 -5.39 -17.16 -28.73
CA SER A 322 -5.75 -16.00 -27.90
C SER A 322 -7.25 -15.92 -27.61
N GLY A 323 -7.97 -17.01 -27.86
CA GLY A 323 -9.40 -17.12 -27.68
C GLY A 323 -9.85 -16.87 -26.25
N LYS A 324 -10.86 -16.03 -26.07
CA LYS A 324 -11.46 -15.72 -24.77
C LYS A 324 -12.97 -15.78 -24.82
N ILE A 325 -13.57 -16.12 -23.69
CA ILE A 325 -15.00 -15.96 -23.45
C ILE A 325 -15.20 -14.60 -22.76
N SER A 326 -15.92 -13.69 -23.40
CA SER A 326 -15.98 -12.28 -22.98
C SER A 326 -16.49 -12.09 -21.55
N TRP A 327 -17.53 -12.81 -21.14
CA TRP A 327 -18.05 -12.68 -19.78
C TRP A 327 -17.11 -13.25 -18.71
N LEU A 328 -16.25 -14.22 -19.05
CA LEU A 328 -15.20 -14.68 -18.14
C LEU A 328 -14.05 -13.66 -18.04
N ASP A 329 -13.75 -12.95 -19.13
CA ASP A 329 -12.78 -11.85 -19.15
C ASP A 329 -13.29 -10.68 -18.28
N ASP A 330 -14.57 -10.33 -18.36
CA ASP A 330 -15.18 -9.31 -17.51
C ASP A 330 -15.13 -9.69 -16.01
N LEU A 331 -15.37 -10.97 -15.65
CA LEU A 331 -15.17 -11.42 -14.26
C LEU A 331 -13.69 -11.35 -13.84
N THR A 332 -12.77 -11.68 -14.73
CA THR A 332 -11.33 -11.58 -14.47
C THR A 332 -10.90 -10.12 -14.25
N GLU A 333 -11.43 -9.20 -15.06
CA GLU A 333 -11.19 -7.77 -14.90
C GLU A 333 -11.83 -7.23 -13.62
N ALA A 334 -13.02 -7.71 -13.22
CA ALA A 334 -13.62 -7.37 -11.93
C ALA A 334 -12.70 -7.77 -10.76
N ALA A 335 -12.09 -8.96 -10.81
CA ALA A 335 -11.13 -9.39 -9.80
C ALA A 335 -9.89 -8.50 -9.77
N HIS A 336 -9.39 -8.09 -10.94
CA HIS A 336 -8.26 -7.17 -11.05
C HIS A 336 -8.58 -5.79 -10.46
N GLU A 337 -9.76 -5.24 -10.77
CA GLU A 337 -10.21 -3.96 -10.22
C GLU A 337 -10.35 -4.02 -8.69
N LEU A 338 -10.84 -5.13 -8.11
CA LEU A 338 -10.84 -5.31 -6.66
C LEU A 338 -9.42 -5.39 -6.07
N ALA A 339 -8.49 -6.07 -6.74
CA ALA A 339 -7.10 -6.13 -6.29
C ALA A 339 -6.44 -4.74 -6.32
N GLU A 340 -6.77 -3.91 -7.30
CA GLU A 340 -6.32 -2.52 -7.35
C GLU A 340 -6.93 -1.69 -6.22
N ALA A 341 -8.22 -1.86 -5.91
CA ALA A 341 -8.83 -1.21 -4.75
C ALA A 341 -8.11 -1.57 -3.44
N ASP A 342 -7.73 -2.84 -3.26
CA ASP A 342 -7.00 -3.30 -2.07
C ASP A 342 -5.58 -2.70 -2.02
N ARG A 343 -4.90 -2.55 -3.17
CA ARG A 343 -3.61 -1.84 -3.25
C ARG A 343 -3.74 -0.38 -2.86
N GLN A 344 -4.77 0.31 -3.35
CA GLN A 344 -5.02 1.73 -3.03
C GLN A 344 -5.41 1.92 -1.56
N GLN A 345 -6.11 0.96 -0.96
CA GLN A 345 -6.38 0.95 0.47
C GLN A 345 -5.10 0.88 1.30
N ALA A 346 -4.19 -0.04 0.99
CA ALA A 346 -2.89 -0.12 1.66
C ALA A 346 -2.05 1.16 1.46
N ALA A 347 -2.09 1.76 0.26
CA ALA A 347 -1.43 3.02 -0.02
C ALA A 347 -2.00 4.17 0.84
N ALA A 348 -3.33 4.29 0.93
CA ALA A 348 -3.99 5.29 1.75
C ALA A 348 -3.64 5.16 3.24
N GLU A 349 -3.60 3.93 3.77
CA GLU A 349 -3.20 3.67 5.16
C GLU A 349 -1.75 4.08 5.43
N ASN A 350 -0.83 3.77 4.52
CA ASN A 350 0.58 4.16 4.64
C ASN A 350 0.78 5.68 4.55
N LEU A 351 0.08 6.34 3.63
CA LEU A 351 0.13 7.79 3.47
C LEU A 351 -0.44 8.49 4.71
N LYS A 352 -1.56 7.99 5.25
CA LYS A 352 -2.11 8.45 6.53
C LYS A 352 -1.09 8.32 7.65
N ALA A 353 -0.46 7.15 7.82
CA ALA A 353 0.55 6.94 8.86
C ALA A 353 1.75 7.90 8.71
N SER A 354 2.19 8.15 7.48
CA SER A 354 3.27 9.10 7.16
C SER A 354 2.88 10.54 7.52
N THR A 355 1.67 10.99 7.19
CA THR A 355 1.17 12.31 7.59
C THR A 355 1.06 12.45 9.11
N LEU A 356 0.60 11.42 9.82
CA LEU A 356 0.58 11.44 11.29
C LEU A 356 1.97 11.51 11.91
N SER A 357 2.98 10.91 11.28
CA SER A 357 4.38 11.07 11.70
C SER A 357 4.88 12.51 11.52
N ILE A 358 4.45 13.19 10.46
CA ILE A 358 4.76 14.61 10.26
C ILE A 358 4.10 15.47 11.34
N ASN A 359 2.83 15.19 11.70
CA ASN A 359 2.15 15.91 12.78
C ASN A 359 2.92 15.81 14.10
N ARG A 360 3.41 14.61 14.47
CA ARG A 360 4.26 14.44 15.66
C ARG A 360 5.54 15.27 15.59
N HIS A 361 6.23 15.26 14.46
CA HIS A 361 7.44 16.05 14.29
C HIS A 361 7.15 17.56 14.35
N ALA A 362 6.03 18.03 13.79
CA ALA A 362 5.62 19.42 13.92
C ALA A 362 5.37 19.81 15.38
N TRP A 363 4.74 18.91 16.16
CA TRP A 363 4.59 19.08 17.61
C TRP A 363 5.91 19.12 18.36
N ASP A 364 6.88 18.26 18.03
CA ASP A 364 8.20 18.26 18.68
C ASP A 364 8.93 19.60 18.44
N VAL A 365 8.89 20.10 17.19
CA VAL A 365 9.47 21.40 16.84
C VAL A 365 8.78 22.54 17.58
N TYR A 366 7.46 22.54 17.63
CA TYR A 366 6.68 23.54 18.34
C TYR A 366 6.96 23.52 19.85
N THR A 367 6.93 22.33 20.47
CA THR A 367 7.10 22.14 21.91
C THR A 367 8.51 22.52 22.35
N SER A 368 9.54 22.17 21.58
CA SER A 368 10.92 22.62 21.84
C SER A 368 11.02 24.14 21.82
N ALA A 369 10.39 24.81 20.84
CA ALA A 369 10.43 26.26 20.76
C ALA A 369 9.58 26.94 21.85
N ALA A 370 8.51 26.29 22.31
CA ALA A 370 7.73 26.73 23.46
C ALA A 370 8.55 26.65 24.75
N TYR A 371 9.26 25.53 24.97
CA TYR A 371 10.15 25.35 26.11
C TYR A 371 11.27 26.40 26.15
N ASP A 372 11.95 26.62 25.01
CA ASP A 372 13.01 27.62 24.88
C ASP A 372 12.49 29.06 25.15
N ALA A 373 11.20 29.32 24.91
CA ALA A 373 10.58 30.62 25.16
C ALA A 373 10.14 30.80 26.62
N GLU A 374 9.74 29.73 27.31
CA GLU A 374 9.36 29.74 28.73
C GLU A 374 10.57 29.74 29.66
N ASP A 375 11.69 29.15 29.25
CA ASP A 375 12.98 29.19 29.94
C ASP A 375 14.08 29.79 29.05
N PRO A 376 14.20 31.14 28.97
CA PRO A 376 15.24 31.81 28.19
C PRO A 376 16.68 31.55 28.68
N SER A 377 16.88 30.71 29.71
CA SER A 377 18.10 30.66 30.51
C SER A 377 18.87 29.34 30.40
N GLN A 378 19.45 29.06 29.23
CA GLN A 378 20.82 28.54 29.13
C GLN A 378 21.52 29.08 27.87
N VAL A 379 21.42 30.39 27.62
CA VAL A 379 22.54 31.06 26.96
C VAL A 379 23.61 31.23 28.03
N LEU A 380 24.50 30.23 28.14
CA LEU A 380 25.81 30.51 28.72
C LEU A 380 26.33 31.77 28.01
N PRO A 381 26.80 32.79 28.74
CA PRO A 381 27.42 33.94 28.09
C PRO A 381 28.47 33.41 27.11
N PRO A 382 28.66 34.03 25.93
CA PRO A 382 29.88 33.75 25.18
C PRO A 382 31.02 34.00 26.16
N GLU A 383 31.78 32.95 26.50
CA GLU A 383 33.04 33.15 27.18
C GLU A 383 33.79 34.19 26.36
N ARG A 384 34.02 35.36 26.96
CA ARG A 384 35.01 36.30 26.47
C ARG A 384 36.39 35.69 26.72
N SER A 385 36.71 34.60 26.05
CA SER A 385 38.08 34.18 25.81
C SER A 385 38.54 34.89 24.54
N GLY A 386 38.97 36.14 24.71
CA GLY A 386 39.90 36.73 23.75
C GLY A 386 41.13 35.81 23.64
N PRO A 387 41.84 35.78 22.50
CA PRO A 387 42.97 34.89 22.31
C PRO A 387 43.98 35.11 23.44
N ALA A 388 44.28 34.05 24.20
CA ALA A 388 45.34 34.07 25.19
C ALA A 388 46.64 34.46 24.47
N LYS A 389 47.33 35.51 24.96
CA LYS A 389 48.68 35.84 24.49
C LYS A 389 49.58 34.63 24.74
N LEU A 390 50.07 34.02 23.67
CA LEU A 390 51.07 32.95 23.75
C LEU A 390 52.42 33.52 24.17
N THR A 391 53.06 32.87 25.12
CA THR A 391 54.40 33.21 25.61
C THR A 391 55.42 32.66 24.62
N LYS A 392 56.25 33.53 24.03
CA LYS A 392 57.31 33.11 23.10
C LYS A 392 58.60 32.81 23.86
N GLU A 393 59.50 32.05 23.23
CA GLU A 393 60.84 31.75 23.77
C GLU A 393 61.60 33.05 24.10
N GLU A 394 61.46 34.12 23.30
CA GLU A 394 62.10 35.40 23.60
C GLU A 394 61.53 36.11 24.84
N ASP A 395 60.31 35.78 25.26
CA ASP A 395 59.71 36.35 26.48
C ASP A 395 60.23 35.64 27.73
N CYS A 396 60.49 34.33 27.65
CA CYS A 396 61.14 33.56 28.72
C CYS A 396 62.59 34.00 28.94
N ASN A 397 63.35 34.18 27.85
CA ASN A 397 64.77 34.52 27.91
C ASN A 397 65.06 35.93 28.50
N LYS A 398 64.04 36.77 28.70
CA LYS A 398 64.17 38.06 29.41
C LYS A 398 64.28 37.89 30.94
N HIS A 399 63.90 36.73 31.48
CA HIS A 399 63.99 36.46 32.91
C HIS A 399 65.41 35.97 33.25
N GLN A 400 66.20 36.84 33.88
CA GLN A 400 67.61 36.57 34.22
C GLN A 400 67.82 35.98 35.63
N SER A 401 66.76 35.63 36.36
CA SER A 401 66.85 34.97 37.67
C SER A 401 65.84 33.82 37.80
N SER A 402 66.21 32.78 38.55
CA SER A 402 65.37 31.58 38.75
C SER A 402 64.01 31.92 39.36
N GLU A 403 63.96 32.83 40.34
CA GLU A 403 62.72 33.27 41.00
C GLU A 403 61.73 33.96 40.05
N LYS A 404 62.22 34.61 38.99
CA LYS A 404 61.39 35.30 38.00
C LYS A 404 61.04 34.41 36.81
N CYS A 405 61.70 33.26 36.67
CA CYS A 405 61.45 32.27 35.63
C CYS A 405 60.33 31.33 36.05
N THR A 406 59.09 31.75 35.78
CA THR A 406 57.89 31.04 36.18
C THR A 406 57.16 30.45 34.98
N ALA A 407 56.31 29.45 35.21
CA ALA A 407 55.56 28.78 34.15
C ALA A 407 54.78 29.83 33.30
N PRO A 408 54.80 29.72 31.95
CA PRO A 408 55.16 28.56 31.13
C PRO A 408 56.67 28.41 30.82
N CYS A 409 57.55 29.20 31.43
CA CYS A 409 59.00 29.10 31.27
C CYS A 409 59.63 28.21 32.35
N LYS A 410 60.80 27.62 32.05
CA LYS A 410 61.56 26.72 32.93
C LYS A 410 63.01 27.17 33.05
N TRP A 411 63.48 27.21 34.30
CA TRP A 411 64.86 27.53 34.61
C TRP A 411 65.78 26.31 34.45
N ASN A 412 66.93 26.49 33.80
CA ASN A 412 67.95 25.47 33.60
C ASN A 412 69.32 26.01 34.02
N GLU A 413 69.83 25.48 35.14
CA GLU A 413 71.09 25.94 35.72
C GLU A 413 72.33 25.50 34.93
N ASN A 414 72.18 24.49 34.07
CA ASN A 414 73.28 23.84 33.33
C ASN A 414 73.51 24.43 31.93
N VAL A 415 72.93 25.59 31.62
CA VAL A 415 73.15 26.32 30.36
C VAL A 415 74.34 27.28 30.51
N THR A 416 75.28 27.21 29.57
CA THR A 416 76.51 28.03 29.55
C THR A 416 76.26 29.49 29.21
N ASP A 417 75.16 29.81 28.53
CA ASP A 417 74.71 31.18 28.24
C ASP A 417 73.80 31.69 29.38
N PRO A 418 74.23 32.72 30.16
CA PRO A 418 73.43 33.27 31.26
C PRO A 418 72.07 33.82 30.82
N ASN A 419 71.92 34.26 29.55
CA ASN A 419 70.68 34.84 29.03
C ASN A 419 69.68 33.79 28.52
N LYS A 420 70.03 32.50 28.60
CA LYS A 420 69.17 31.37 28.18
C LYS A 420 68.90 30.39 29.31
N LYS A 421 69.15 30.82 30.55
CA LYS A 421 68.84 30.02 31.73
C LYS A 421 67.35 29.93 32.01
N CYS A 422 66.52 30.83 31.46
CA CYS A 422 65.06 30.71 31.49
C CYS A 422 64.52 30.55 30.06
N SER A 423 64.09 29.34 29.70
CA SER A 423 63.55 29.03 28.36
C SER A 423 62.12 28.57 28.44
N LEU A 424 61.38 28.63 27.33
CA LEU A 424 60.02 28.12 27.30
C LEU A 424 60.04 26.61 27.58
N ASP A 425 59.17 26.16 28.49
CA ASP A 425 59.07 24.73 28.79
C ASP A 425 58.47 24.03 27.56
N SER A 426 59.18 23.05 27.01
CA SER A 426 58.74 22.33 25.81
C SER A 426 57.40 21.60 25.99
N ALA A 427 57.06 21.17 27.21
CA ALA A 427 55.75 20.59 27.51
C ALA A 427 54.65 21.65 27.54
N LYS A 428 54.95 22.86 28.02
CA LYS A 428 54.01 24.00 28.04
C LYS A 428 53.86 24.67 26.67
N ALA A 429 54.92 24.68 25.86
CA ALA A 429 54.88 25.08 24.46
C ALA A 429 53.96 24.15 23.63
N ALA A 430 54.02 22.84 23.90
CA ALA A 430 53.15 21.85 23.27
C ALA A 430 51.68 22.00 23.70
N GLU A 431 51.41 22.24 24.99
CA GLU A 431 50.05 22.56 25.48
C GLU A 431 49.49 23.84 24.83
N GLN A 432 50.32 24.87 24.68
CA GLN A 432 50.00 26.13 24.03
C GLN A 432 49.72 25.97 22.52
N GLN A 433 50.46 25.10 21.82
CA GLN A 433 50.18 24.76 20.41
C GLN A 433 48.94 23.89 20.24
N ALA A 434 48.67 22.96 21.18
CA ALA A 434 47.48 22.11 21.16
C ALA A 434 46.19 22.91 21.41
N THR A 435 46.26 24.01 22.18
CA THR A 435 45.14 24.96 22.31
C THR A 435 44.96 25.82 21.05
N GLN A 436 46.02 26.01 20.26
CA GLN A 436 45.99 26.84 19.05
C GLN A 436 45.48 26.11 17.79
N THR A 437 45.56 24.77 17.72
CA THR A 437 45.04 24.02 16.56
C THR A 437 43.51 24.10 16.43
N ASN A 438 42.83 24.58 17.48
CA ASN A 438 41.40 24.86 17.46
C ASN A 438 41.04 26.27 16.95
N THR A 439 42.02 27.14 16.62
CA THR A 439 41.73 28.53 16.21
C THR A 439 42.76 29.12 15.23
N ALA A 440 42.66 28.77 13.93
CA ALA A 440 43.03 29.51 12.70
C ALA A 440 43.40 28.50 11.59
N GLY A 441 42.86 28.45 10.36
CA GLY A 441 41.94 29.30 9.61
C GLY A 441 42.48 29.54 8.20
N THR A 442 42.13 28.71 7.20
CA THR A 442 42.21 28.95 5.74
C THR A 442 41.40 27.83 5.05
N GLY A 443 40.51 28.00 4.06
CA GLY A 443 39.96 29.12 3.31
C GLY A 443 39.11 28.48 2.19
N GLU A 444 37.92 29.03 1.96
CA GLU A 444 37.03 28.86 0.79
C GLU A 444 36.38 27.48 0.51
N GLY A 445 35.06 27.39 0.76
CA GLY A 445 34.15 26.51 0.01
C GLY A 445 33.14 25.67 0.83
N ALA A 446 31.88 26.13 0.84
CA ALA A 446 30.65 25.35 1.03
C ALA A 446 30.16 24.94 2.46
N ALA A 447 28.90 25.34 2.70
CA ALA A 447 27.87 24.77 3.59
C ALA A 447 28.17 24.57 5.09
N ARG A 448 27.57 25.43 5.93
CA ARG A 448 27.48 25.25 7.39
C ARG A 448 26.71 23.97 7.72
N ALA A 449 27.42 22.93 8.15
CA ALA A 449 26.87 21.76 8.81
C ALA A 449 26.75 21.98 10.33
N ALA A 450 25.74 21.36 10.93
CA ALA A 450 25.57 21.25 12.38
C ALA A 450 26.83 20.67 13.04
N ALA A 451 27.05 20.97 14.33
CA ALA A 451 28.17 20.43 15.10
C ALA A 451 28.31 18.91 14.87
N ALA A 452 29.43 18.49 14.27
CA ALA A 452 29.66 17.10 13.90
C ALA A 452 29.70 16.22 15.16
N THR A 453 28.98 15.10 15.14
CA THR A 453 28.89 14.14 16.25
C THR A 453 29.11 12.72 15.72
N GLY A 454 29.82 11.89 16.48
CA GLY A 454 30.21 10.54 16.07
C GLY A 454 31.35 10.52 15.04
N CYS A 455 31.26 9.65 14.04
CA CYS A 455 32.28 9.41 13.01
C CYS A 455 32.58 10.61 12.12
N THR A 456 31.72 11.62 12.09
CA THR A 456 31.99 12.88 11.37
C THR A 456 32.91 13.81 12.16
N LYS A 457 33.18 13.52 13.44
CA LYS A 457 34.07 14.29 14.33
C LYS A 457 35.48 13.70 14.42
N TYR A 458 35.65 12.39 14.24
CA TYR A 458 36.92 11.69 14.47
C TYR A 458 37.37 10.91 13.24
N GLU A 459 38.56 11.22 12.73
CA GLU A 459 39.16 10.53 11.58
C GLU A 459 40.03 9.32 11.98
N THR A 460 40.30 9.13 13.27
CA THR A 460 41.17 8.06 13.80
C THR A 460 40.52 7.25 14.92
N LYS A 461 40.86 5.95 14.98
CA LYS A 461 40.21 4.95 15.84
C LYS A 461 40.26 5.29 17.34
N ASN A 462 41.42 5.76 17.82
CA ASN A 462 41.64 6.02 19.24
C ASN A 462 40.67 7.08 19.81
N PHE A 463 40.52 8.21 19.13
CA PHE A 463 39.63 9.27 19.63
C PHE A 463 38.14 8.92 19.52
N CYS A 464 37.78 8.05 18.58
CA CYS A 464 36.42 7.56 18.43
C CYS A 464 36.02 6.60 19.56
N GLU A 465 36.91 5.67 19.94
CA GLU A 465 36.64 4.67 20.97
C GLU A 465 36.70 5.24 22.41
N GLU A 466 37.34 6.39 22.58
CA GLU A 466 37.39 7.15 23.84
C GLU A 466 36.18 8.11 24.01
N ASP A 467 35.47 8.46 22.93
CA ASP A 467 34.32 9.37 22.94
C ASP A 467 33.03 8.64 23.36
N LYS A 468 32.72 8.72 24.65
CA LYS A 468 31.51 8.15 25.26
C LYS A 468 30.69 9.21 25.98
N THR A 469 29.37 9.07 25.92
CA THR A 469 28.44 9.82 26.80
C THR A 469 27.83 8.83 27.78
N GLY A 470 28.27 8.87 29.04
CA GLY A 470 27.93 7.85 30.04
C GLY A 470 28.48 6.47 29.64
N ASP A 471 27.62 5.44 29.69
CA ASP A 471 27.97 4.06 29.31
C ASP A 471 27.77 3.74 27.81
N LYS A 472 27.37 4.73 27.00
CA LYS A 472 27.11 4.55 25.57
C LYS A 472 28.24 5.10 24.72
N GLN A 473 28.78 4.25 23.85
CA GLN A 473 29.78 4.64 22.86
C GLN A 473 29.14 5.55 21.80
N ILE A 474 29.75 6.70 21.53
CA ILE A 474 29.26 7.68 20.54
C ILE A 474 29.71 7.28 19.13
N CYS A 475 30.83 6.57 19.01
CA CYS A 475 31.22 5.87 17.79
C CYS A 475 32.13 4.67 18.08
N ALA A 476 32.27 3.74 17.12
CA ALA A 476 33.24 2.65 17.18
C ALA A 476 33.59 2.14 15.78
N PHE A 477 34.79 1.60 15.61
CA PHE A 477 35.22 0.96 14.38
C PHE A 477 34.86 -0.53 14.38
N ARG A 478 34.15 -0.99 13.34
CA ARG A 478 33.87 -2.43 13.16
C ARG A 478 33.80 -2.82 11.69
N LYS A 479 34.06 -4.11 11.42
CA LYS A 479 33.79 -4.74 10.13
C LYS A 479 32.29 -4.95 9.92
N GLY A 480 31.87 -5.02 8.64
CA GLY A 480 30.47 -5.27 8.25
C GLY A 480 29.97 -6.65 8.71
N LYS A 481 28.65 -6.78 8.92
CA LYS A 481 28.00 -8.07 9.23
C LYS A 481 27.51 -8.76 7.97
N ASP A 482 27.14 -10.04 8.07
CA ASP A 482 26.46 -10.76 7.00
C ASP A 482 25.15 -10.03 6.67
N ASN A 483 25.09 -9.47 5.45
CA ASN A 483 24.04 -8.62 4.85
C ASN A 483 24.35 -7.10 4.77
N GLU A 484 25.57 -6.64 5.08
CA GLU A 484 26.05 -5.29 4.75
C GLU A 484 27.11 -5.33 3.60
N PRO A 485 27.18 -4.33 2.70
CA PRO A 485 28.28 -4.22 1.74
C PRO A 485 29.63 -3.95 2.44
N GLU A 486 30.73 -4.42 1.84
CA GLU A 486 32.13 -4.30 2.35
C GLU A 486 32.42 -5.01 3.70
N LYS A 487 32.17 -6.32 3.77
CA LYS A 487 32.34 -7.14 5.01
C LYS A 487 33.74 -7.10 5.64
N ASP A 488 34.81 -7.00 4.85
CA ASP A 488 36.17 -7.12 5.37
C ASP A 488 36.81 -5.79 5.78
N LYS A 489 36.16 -4.66 5.47
CA LYS A 489 36.69 -3.32 5.71
C LYS A 489 36.22 -2.79 7.07
N GLU A 490 37.17 -2.37 7.89
CA GLU A 490 36.88 -1.74 9.18
C GLU A 490 36.45 -0.29 8.96
N MET A 491 35.24 0.08 9.41
CA MET A 491 34.68 1.41 9.22
C MET A 491 34.11 1.95 10.53
N CYS A 492 34.17 3.27 10.71
CA CYS A 492 33.57 3.94 11.85
C CYS A 492 32.03 3.89 11.76
N ARG A 493 31.37 3.54 12.87
CA ARG A 493 29.91 3.56 13.01
C ARG A 493 29.49 4.43 14.20
N ASN A 494 28.51 5.30 13.98
CA ASN A 494 27.92 6.11 15.06
C ASN A 494 27.20 5.23 16.09
N GLY A 495 27.20 5.66 17.35
CA GLY A 495 26.69 4.93 18.52
C GLY A 495 25.25 4.45 18.38
N SER A 496 24.42 5.21 17.67
CA SER A 496 23.03 4.85 17.34
C SER A 496 22.92 3.53 16.55
N PHE A 497 23.98 3.12 15.85
CA PHE A 497 24.08 1.87 15.09
C PHE A 497 24.82 0.74 15.82
N LEU A 498 25.33 0.99 17.03
CA LEU A 498 26.04 0.00 17.85
C LEU A 498 25.10 -0.73 18.83
N GLY A 499 23.90 -0.19 19.06
CA GLY A 499 22.87 -0.84 19.85
C GLY A 499 22.09 -1.89 19.05
N ASN A 500 22.53 -3.15 19.12
CA ASN A 500 21.57 -4.26 19.01
C ASN A 500 22.14 -5.59 19.56
N LYS A 501 21.70 -5.98 20.76
CA LYS A 501 21.54 -7.39 21.23
C LYS A 501 21.01 -7.44 22.68
N LYS A 502 19.73 -7.10 22.88
CA LYS A 502 18.85 -7.68 23.93
C LYS A 502 17.38 -7.62 23.48
N PHE A 503 17.08 -8.24 22.35
CA PHE A 503 15.75 -8.82 22.12
C PHE A 503 16.00 -10.16 21.45
N ALA A 504 16.25 -11.17 22.27
CA ALA A 504 16.36 -12.55 21.87
C ALA A 504 15.01 -13.24 22.12
N LEU A 505 14.45 -13.77 21.03
CA LEU A 505 13.73 -15.05 20.92
C LEU A 505 12.55 -15.32 21.87
N GLY A 506 11.35 -15.26 21.29
CA GLY A 506 10.19 -16.02 21.75
C GLY A 506 9.11 -16.13 20.67
N VAL A 507 8.89 -17.36 20.16
CA VAL A 507 7.72 -17.83 19.37
C VAL A 507 7.69 -17.41 17.89
N ALA A 508 7.59 -18.27 16.87
CA ALA A 508 7.62 -19.73 16.75
C ALA A 508 7.91 -20.09 15.29
N ALA A 509 8.68 -21.17 15.08
CA ALA A 509 8.74 -21.91 13.83
C ALA A 509 7.59 -22.93 13.80
N LEU A 510 6.90 -23.04 12.67
CA LEU A 510 5.99 -24.10 12.17
C LEU A 510 5.35 -23.44 10.92
N VAL A 511 5.40 -23.88 9.66
CA VAL A 511 5.37 -25.19 8.99
C VAL A 511 5.93 -24.90 7.57
N GLY A 512 6.94 -25.58 7.03
CA GLY A 512 6.84 -26.89 6.40
C GLY A 512 6.73 -26.75 4.87
N PHE A 513 7.85 -26.98 4.18
CA PHE A 513 7.94 -27.18 2.74
C PHE A 513 7.03 -28.34 2.29
N VAL A 514 6.35 -28.17 1.16
CA VAL A 514 5.83 -29.28 0.35
C VAL A 514 6.25 -29.03 -1.09
N GLU A 515 7.09 -29.93 -1.60
CA GLU A 515 7.34 -30.16 -3.02
C GLU A 515 6.06 -30.66 -3.71
N PHE A 516 5.76 -30.09 -4.88
CA PHE A 516 5.39 -30.82 -6.12
C PHE A 516 5.73 -29.95 -7.32
#